data_AF-A0A6G6YQQ5-F1
#
_entry.id   AF-A0A6G6YQQ5-F1
#
_cell.length_a   1.000
_cell.length_b   1.000
_cell.length_c   1.000
_cell.angle_alpha   90.00
_cell.angle_beta   90.00
_cell.angle_gamma   90.00
#
_symmetry.space_group_name_H-M   'P 1'
#
loop_
_entity.id
_entity.type
_entity.pdbx_description
1 polymer ?
#
loop_
_entity_poly.entity_id
_entity_poly.type
_entity_poly.pdbx_seq_one_letter_code
_entity_poly.pdbx_strand_id
1 'polypeptide(L)'
;MRFGAIAIIVVGAAGIAIYDQYDKGANYQRVDARISGVNEQCYLEKVERGVITKTTFTSDLTRCETAELLRKEHPKWQGYDVKHKIEVRVVYVSPVDGATHQSSLQMSYFPNGKPLRAGDVLPVLASKSKAEKTRSI
;
A
#
# COMPACT_ATOMS: atom_id res chain seq x y z
N MET A 1 9.01 -6.92 37.14
CA MET A 1 8.63 -5.72 36.36
C MET A 1 8.62 -5.97 34.84
N ARG A 2 8.11 -7.12 34.37
CA ARG A 2 8.03 -7.46 32.92
C ARG A 2 6.60 -7.49 32.38
N PHE A 3 5.62 -7.75 33.24
CA PHE A 3 4.20 -7.81 32.88
C PHE A 3 3.55 -6.44 32.66
N GLY A 4 3.95 -5.42 33.43
CA GLY A 4 3.41 -4.05 33.27
C GLY A 4 3.78 -3.40 31.92
N ALA A 5 4.99 -3.65 31.43
CA ALA A 5 5.43 -3.14 30.12
C ALA A 5 4.67 -3.81 28.96
N ILE A 6 4.37 -5.11 29.07
CA ILE A 6 3.60 -5.85 28.06
C ILE A 6 2.14 -5.36 28.03
N ALA A 7 1.54 -5.12 29.20
CA ALA A 7 0.15 -4.65 29.29
C ALA A 7 -0.04 -3.26 28.63
N ILE A 8 0.91 -2.33 28.82
CA ILE A 8 0.85 -0.99 28.19
C ILE A 8 0.96 -1.07 26.67
N ILE A 9 1.84 -1.93 26.15
CA ILE A 9 2.02 -2.11 24.70
C ILE A 9 0.75 -2.71 24.07
N VAL A 10 0.13 -3.69 24.72
CA VAL A 10 -1.10 -4.33 24.22
C VAL A 10 -2.28 -3.35 24.22
N VAL A 11 -2.47 -2.56 25.29
CA VAL A 11 -3.53 -1.55 25.36
C VAL A 11 -3.29 -0.43 24.33
N GLY A 12 -2.05 0.01 24.15
CA GLY A 12 -1.69 1.02 23.15
C GLY A 12 -1.94 0.53 21.72
N ALA A 13 -1.55 -0.71 21.39
CA ALA A 13 -1.76 -1.29 20.06
C ALA A 13 -3.25 -1.53 19.76
N ALA A 14 -4.01 -2.03 20.74
CA ALA A 14 -5.46 -2.21 20.60
C ALA A 14 -6.19 -0.88 20.40
N GLY A 15 -5.80 0.18 21.13
CA GLY A 15 -6.39 1.51 20.99
C GLY A 15 -6.22 2.11 19.59
N ILE A 16 -5.03 1.94 18.98
CA ILE A 16 -4.75 2.43 17.62
C ILE A 16 -5.60 1.70 16.57
N ALA A 17 -5.72 0.38 16.68
CA ALA A 17 -6.50 -0.42 15.74
C ALA A 17 -8.00 -0.10 15.81
N ILE A 18 -8.54 0.09 17.02
CA ILE A 18 -9.94 0.48 17.23
C ILE A 18 -10.20 1.89 16.68
N TYR A 19 -9.27 2.82 16.91
CA TYR A 19 -9.39 4.19 16.40
C TYR A 19 -9.36 4.25 14.86
N ASP A 20 -8.48 3.49 14.21
CA ASP A 20 -8.41 3.46 12.74
C ASP A 20 -9.70 2.89 12.12
N GLN A 21 -10.29 1.85 12.71
CA GLN A 21 -11.58 1.33 12.25
C GLN A 21 -12.72 2.34 12.46
N TYR A 22 -12.75 3.03 13.60
CA TYR A 22 -13.76 4.05 13.88
C TYR A 22 -13.63 5.26 12.94
N ASP A 23 -12.40 5.75 12.70
CA ASP A 23 -12.12 6.84 11.75
C ASP A 23 -12.57 6.47 10.34
N LYS A 24 -12.25 5.26 9.88
CA LYS A 24 -12.69 4.75 8.57
C LYS A 24 -14.22 4.71 8.45
N GLY A 25 -14.94 4.23 9.46
CA GLY A 25 -16.41 4.14 9.43
C GLY A 25 -17.12 5.49 9.53
N ALA A 26 -16.62 6.37 10.40
CA ALA A 26 -17.22 7.68 10.63
C ALA A 26 -16.92 8.65 9.48
N ASN A 27 -15.66 8.75 9.05
CA ASN A 27 -15.16 9.83 8.19
C ASN A 27 -14.98 9.44 6.72
N TYR A 28 -15.15 8.17 6.37
CA TYR A 28 -15.04 7.70 4.99
C TYR A 28 -16.27 6.92 4.55
N GLN A 29 -16.53 6.98 3.26
CA GLN A 29 -17.59 6.25 2.58
C GLN A 29 -16.97 5.37 1.51
N ARG A 30 -17.42 4.11 1.42
CA ARG A 30 -17.03 3.24 0.32
C ARG A 30 -17.67 3.76 -0.96
N VAL A 31 -16.84 4.01 -1.97
CA VAL A 31 -17.26 4.41 -3.31
C VAL A 31 -16.55 3.54 -4.34
N ASP A 32 -17.22 3.30 -5.46
CA ASP A 32 -16.63 2.61 -6.59
C ASP A 32 -15.77 3.59 -7.40
N ALA A 33 -14.47 3.34 -7.46
CA ALA A 33 -13.54 4.14 -8.24
C ALA A 33 -13.15 3.39 -9.50
N ARG A 34 -13.13 4.08 -10.64
CA ARG A 34 -12.68 3.53 -11.92
C ARG A 34 -11.18 3.75 -12.07
N ILE A 35 -10.45 2.70 -12.41
CA ILE A 35 -9.01 2.79 -12.65
C ILE A 35 -8.77 3.56 -13.94
N SER A 36 -8.03 4.66 -13.87
CA SER A 36 -7.58 5.43 -15.03
C SER A 36 -6.21 4.99 -15.54
N GLY A 37 -5.38 4.42 -14.66
CA GLY A 37 -4.09 3.89 -15.05
C GLY A 37 -3.45 3.06 -13.94
N VAL A 38 -2.60 2.11 -14.35
CA VAL A 38 -1.78 1.30 -13.45
C VAL A 38 -0.33 1.44 -13.88
N ASN A 39 0.53 1.79 -12.94
CA ASN A 39 1.98 1.83 -13.11
C ASN A 39 2.59 0.83 -12.14
N GLU A 40 3.01 -0.31 -12.67
CA GLU A 40 3.68 -1.35 -11.89
C GLU A 40 5.20 -1.20 -12.02
N GLN A 41 5.86 -1.01 -10.89
CA GLN A 41 7.32 -0.96 -10.79
C GLN A 41 7.77 -1.92 -9.71
N CYS A 42 8.95 -2.51 -9.87
CA CYS A 42 9.56 -3.37 -8.87
C CYS A 42 10.95 -2.88 -8.49
N TYR A 43 11.35 -3.21 -7.27
CA TYR A 43 12.70 -3.02 -6.78
C TYR A 43 13.16 -4.26 -6.03
N LEU A 44 14.47 -4.44 -5.90
CA LEU A 44 15.08 -5.52 -5.16
C LEU A 44 15.36 -5.06 -3.75
N GLU A 45 14.99 -5.87 -2.77
CA GLU A 45 15.21 -5.58 -1.36
C GLU A 45 15.93 -6.74 -0.67
N LYS A 46 16.98 -6.43 0.09
CA LYS A 46 17.60 -7.37 1.02
C LYS A 46 17.59 -6.79 2.42
N VAL A 47 17.04 -7.55 3.35
CA VAL A 47 17.00 -7.16 4.76
C VAL A 47 18.01 -8.01 5.53
N GLU A 48 19.03 -7.36 6.07
CA GLU A 48 19.99 -8.01 6.98
C GLU A 48 19.61 -7.65 8.42
N ARG A 49 19.25 -8.67 9.21
CA ARG A 49 18.93 -8.50 10.63
C ARG A 49 20.11 -9.00 11.47
N GLY A 50 20.77 -8.07 12.16
CA GLY A 50 21.67 -8.37 13.26
C GLY A 50 20.91 -8.50 14.60
N VAL A 51 21.66 -8.70 15.68
CA VAL A 51 21.10 -8.84 17.05
C VAL A 51 20.46 -7.52 17.54
N ILE A 52 20.94 -6.37 17.04
CA ILE A 52 20.49 -5.03 17.45
C ILE A 52 20.06 -4.18 16.25
N THR A 53 20.65 -4.39 15.07
CA THR A 53 20.44 -3.54 13.89
C THR A 53 19.69 -4.27 12.78
N LYS A 54 18.84 -3.54 12.06
CA LYS A 54 18.19 -4.00 10.83
C LYS A 54 18.64 -3.08 9.69
N THR A 55 19.42 -3.62 8.76
CA THR A 55 19.87 -2.88 7.57
C THR A 55 19.04 -3.33 6.37
N THR A 56 18.52 -2.37 5.61
CA THR A 56 17.72 -2.63 4.41
C THR A 56 18.45 -2.07 3.20
N PHE A 57 18.76 -2.94 2.23
CA PHE A 57 19.37 -2.58 0.96
C PHE A 57 18.30 -2.61 -0.11
N THR A 58 18.22 -1.57 -0.93
CA THR A 58 17.24 -1.46 -2.01
C THR A 58 17.92 -1.13 -3.33
N SER A 59 17.39 -1.65 -4.44
CA SER A 59 17.73 -1.20 -5.78
C SER A 59 16.86 -0.02 -6.23
N ASP A 60 17.22 0.58 -7.35
CA ASP A 60 16.33 1.49 -8.06
C ASP A 60 15.06 0.77 -8.55
N LEU A 61 14.02 1.57 -8.79
CA LEU A 61 12.75 1.12 -9.37
C LEU A 61 12.94 0.81 -10.85
N THR A 62 12.54 -0.39 -11.25
CA THR A 62 12.63 -0.88 -12.62
C THR A 62 11.33 -1.60 -13.02
N ARG A 63 11.23 -2.04 -14.28
CA ARG A 63 10.15 -2.94 -14.69
C ARG A 63 10.28 -4.27 -13.95
N CYS A 64 9.16 -4.88 -13.58
CA CYS A 64 9.18 -6.11 -12.79
C CYS A 64 9.89 -7.28 -13.48
N GLU A 65 9.79 -7.36 -14.80
CA GLU A 65 10.54 -8.35 -15.59
C GLU A 65 12.06 -8.13 -15.49
N THR A 66 12.49 -6.87 -15.46
CA THR A 66 13.90 -6.51 -15.29
C THR A 66 14.39 -6.81 -13.89
N ALA A 67 13.62 -6.50 -12.84
CA ALA A 67 13.97 -6.83 -11.46
C ALA A 67 14.10 -8.34 -11.25
N GLU A 68 13.17 -9.12 -11.83
CA GLU A 68 13.20 -10.58 -11.81
C GLU A 68 14.45 -11.15 -12.51
N LEU A 69 14.78 -10.61 -13.69
CA LEU A 69 15.98 -11.01 -14.44
C LEU A 69 17.27 -10.65 -13.69
N LEU A 70 17.34 -9.45 -13.12
CA LEU A 70 18.47 -9.00 -12.30
C LEU A 70 18.69 -9.90 -11.10
N ARG A 71 17.63 -10.29 -10.39
CA ARG A 71 17.71 -11.25 -9.26
C ARG A 71 18.27 -12.60 -9.69
N LYS A 72 17.86 -13.10 -10.86
CA LYS A 72 18.21 -14.44 -11.35
C LYS A 72 19.62 -14.51 -11.92
N GLU A 73 20.02 -13.49 -12.69
CA GLU A 73 21.21 -13.56 -13.55
C GLU A 73 22.41 -12.81 -12.97
N HIS A 74 22.19 -11.78 -12.15
CA HIS A 74 23.27 -10.91 -11.70
C HIS A 74 23.75 -11.28 -10.27
N PRO A 75 25.05 -11.61 -10.07
CA PRO A 75 25.56 -12.06 -8.78
C PRO A 75 25.30 -11.11 -7.61
N LYS A 76 25.36 -9.79 -7.86
CA LYS A 76 25.08 -8.74 -6.87
C LYS A 76 23.70 -8.86 -6.21
N TRP A 77 22.70 -9.32 -6.96
CA TRP A 77 21.30 -9.33 -6.55
C TRP A 77 20.82 -10.70 -6.07
N GLN A 78 21.73 -11.67 -5.95
CA GLN A 78 21.43 -12.97 -5.38
C GLN A 78 21.02 -12.82 -3.92
N GLY A 79 19.92 -13.47 -3.54
CA GLY A 79 19.35 -13.40 -2.20
C GLY A 79 18.58 -12.10 -1.89
N TYR A 80 18.30 -11.26 -2.89
CA TYR A 80 17.35 -10.16 -2.77
C TYR A 80 15.94 -10.64 -3.12
N ASP A 81 14.94 -10.09 -2.43
CA ASP A 81 13.54 -10.27 -2.76
C ASP A 81 13.09 -9.23 -3.80
N VAL A 82 12.25 -9.65 -4.74
CA VAL A 82 11.52 -8.69 -5.58
C VAL A 82 10.36 -8.11 -4.78
N LYS A 83 10.31 -6.79 -4.67
CA LYS A 83 9.22 -6.04 -4.05
C LYS A 83 8.48 -5.24 -5.12
N HIS A 84 7.15 -5.26 -5.07
CA HIS A 84 6.31 -4.51 -5.99
C HIS A 84 5.96 -3.14 -5.38
N LYS A 85 5.94 -2.14 -6.24
CA LYS A 85 5.44 -0.79 -5.99
C LYS A 85 4.47 -0.45 -7.12
N ILE A 86 3.21 -0.77 -6.87
CA ILE A 86 2.12 -0.62 -7.83
C ILE A 86 1.41 0.69 -7.51
N GLU A 87 1.43 1.63 -8.46
CA GLU A 87 0.67 2.87 -8.38
C GLU A 87 -0.59 2.74 -9.22
N VAL A 88 -1.75 2.77 -8.57
CA VAL A 88 -3.06 2.71 -9.23
C VAL A 88 -3.70 4.09 -9.17
N ARG A 89 -3.89 4.71 -10.34
CA ARG A 89 -4.63 5.95 -10.47
C ARG A 89 -6.10 5.63 -10.66
N VAL A 90 -6.94 6.24 -9.84
CA VAL A 90 -8.37 6.01 -9.83
C VAL A 90 -9.13 7.32 -9.94
N VAL A 91 -10.31 7.24 -10.55
CA VAL A 91 -11.26 8.33 -10.70
C VAL A 91 -12.54 7.93 -9.97
N TYR A 92 -13.05 8.80 -9.10
CA TYR A 92 -14.20 8.52 -8.24
C TYR A 92 -15.08 9.75 -8.10
N VAL A 93 -16.34 9.52 -7.73
CA VAL A 93 -17.26 10.60 -7.35
C VAL A 93 -17.10 10.84 -5.84
N SER A 94 -16.72 12.06 -5.47
CA SER A 94 -16.55 12.45 -4.07
C SER A 94 -17.92 12.61 -3.39
N PRO A 95 -18.10 12.08 -2.16
CA PRO A 95 -19.34 12.27 -1.40
C PRO A 95 -19.47 13.69 -0.83
N VAL A 96 -18.43 14.52 -0.90
CA VAL A 96 -18.41 15.89 -0.35
C VAL A 96 -19.18 16.86 -1.26
N ASP A 97 -18.93 16.77 -2.57
CA ASP A 97 -19.36 17.73 -3.58
C ASP A 97 -20.08 17.07 -4.76
N GLY A 98 -20.12 15.73 -4.84
CA GLY A 98 -20.69 14.99 -5.96
C GLY A 98 -19.88 15.12 -7.25
N ALA A 99 -18.68 15.71 -7.20
CA ALA A 99 -17.84 15.92 -8.37
C ALA A 99 -16.90 14.73 -8.59
N THR A 100 -16.36 14.63 -9.81
CA THR A 100 -15.37 13.61 -10.17
C THR A 100 -13.98 14.07 -9.77
N HIS A 101 -13.30 13.27 -8.95
CA HIS A 101 -11.93 13.51 -8.48
C HIS A 101 -11.01 12.36 -8.87
N GLN A 102 -9.71 12.64 -8.90
CA GLN A 102 -8.68 11.65 -9.16
C GLN A 102 -7.82 11.43 -7.92
N SER A 103 -7.42 10.19 -7.67
CA SER A 103 -6.48 9.82 -6.60
C SER A 103 -5.47 8.80 -7.09
N SER A 104 -4.34 8.70 -6.38
CA SER A 104 -3.29 7.71 -6.60
C SER A 104 -3.14 6.83 -5.35
N LEU A 105 -3.27 5.52 -5.53
CA LEU A 105 -3.16 4.52 -4.49
C LEU A 105 -1.90 3.70 -4.70
N GLN A 106 -1.05 3.61 -3.68
CA GLN A 106 0.11 2.73 -3.70
C GLN A 106 -0.24 1.37 -3.10
N MET A 107 0.09 0.30 -3.82
CA MET A 107 -0.14 -1.08 -3.42
C MET A 107 1.18 -1.86 -3.55
N SER A 108 1.44 -2.77 -2.62
CA SER A 108 2.59 -3.67 -2.66
C SER A 108 2.27 -5.04 -3.29
N TYR A 109 0.99 -5.29 -3.58
CA TYR A 109 0.50 -6.49 -4.24
C TYR A 109 -0.84 -6.18 -4.90
N PHE A 110 -1.17 -6.92 -5.96
CA PHE A 110 -2.48 -6.82 -6.58
C PHE A 110 -3.56 -7.47 -5.69
N PRO A 111 -4.77 -6.88 -5.62
CA PRO A 111 -5.88 -7.51 -4.92
C PRO A 111 -6.19 -8.87 -5.54
N ASN A 112 -6.30 -9.91 -4.70
CA ASN A 112 -6.53 -11.30 -5.11
C ASN A 112 -5.49 -11.87 -6.09
N GLY A 113 -4.29 -11.27 -6.17
CA GLY A 113 -3.22 -11.71 -7.07
C GLY A 113 -3.51 -11.50 -8.56
N LYS A 114 -4.54 -10.73 -8.92
CA LYS A 114 -4.91 -10.47 -10.32
C LYS A 114 -4.48 -9.08 -10.75
N PRO A 115 -3.78 -8.92 -11.89
CA PRO A 115 -3.34 -7.61 -12.37
C PRO A 115 -4.54 -6.70 -12.61
N LEU A 116 -4.48 -5.49 -12.08
CA LEU A 116 -5.47 -4.44 -12.30
C LEU A 116 -5.22 -3.77 -13.66
N ARG A 117 -6.28 -3.37 -14.34
CA ARG A 117 -6.22 -2.69 -15.64
C ARG A 117 -7.00 -1.39 -15.62
N ALA A 118 -6.64 -0.48 -16.51
CA ALA A 118 -7.44 0.70 -16.76
C ALA A 118 -8.86 0.29 -17.20
N GLY A 119 -9.86 0.95 -16.63
CA GLY A 119 -11.28 0.63 -16.84
C GLY A 119 -11.88 -0.28 -15.76
N ASP A 120 -11.07 -1.02 -14.99
CA ASP A 120 -11.57 -1.84 -13.87
C ASP A 120 -12.14 -0.95 -12.77
N VAL A 121 -13.00 -1.54 -11.94
CA VAL A 121 -13.57 -0.89 -10.76
C VAL A 121 -12.87 -1.41 -9.52
N LEU A 122 -12.32 -0.47 -8.73
CA LEU A 122 -11.69 -0.74 -7.46
C LEU A 122 -12.45 0.01 -6.37
N PRO A 123 -13.00 -0.68 -5.37
CA PRO A 123 -13.69 0.01 -4.27
C PRO A 123 -12.65 0.72 -3.39
N VAL A 124 -12.90 1.99 -3.07
CA VAL A 124 -12.04 2.83 -2.25
C VAL A 124 -12.83 3.50 -1.13
N LEU A 125 -12.14 3.93 -0.08
CA LEU A 125 -12.73 4.75 0.97
C LEU A 125 -12.49 6.22 0.64
N ALA A 126 -13.52 6.94 0.18
CA ALA A 126 -13.46 8.39 -0.04
C ALA A 126 -13.84 9.14 1.24
N SER A 127 -13.15 10.23 1.55
CA SER A 127 -13.45 11.03 2.74
C SER A 127 -14.77 11.77 2.57
N LYS A 128 -15.57 11.81 3.64
CA LYS A 128 -16.82 12.57 3.72
C LYS A 128 -16.63 14.07 3.94
N SER A 129 -15.39 14.53 4.18
CA SER A 129 -15.08 15.94 4.46
C SER A 129 -13.98 16.53 3.59
N LYS A 130 -13.17 15.71 2.92
CA LYS A 130 -12.09 16.15 2.02
C LYS A 130 -12.24 15.49 0.66
N ALA A 131 -12.64 16.25 -0.36
CA ALA A 131 -13.05 15.73 -1.66
C ALA A 131 -11.93 14.99 -2.40
N GLU A 132 -10.68 15.38 -2.17
CA GLU A 132 -9.47 14.81 -2.79
C GLU A 132 -8.88 13.61 -2.04
N LYS A 133 -9.41 13.26 -0.85
CA LYS A 133 -8.78 12.27 0.03
C LYS A 133 -9.44 10.90 -0.07
N THR A 134 -8.63 9.90 -0.46
CA THR A 134 -9.03 8.48 -0.42
C THR A 134 -8.11 7.64 0.45
N ARG A 135 -8.59 6.48 0.87
CA ARG A 135 -7.81 5.41 1.51
C ARG A 135 -8.13 4.05 0.87
N SER A 136 -7.17 3.13 0.94
CA SER A 136 -7.44 1.72 0.72
C SER A 136 -8.37 1.19 1.82
N ILE A 137 -9.18 0.21 1.47
CA ILE A 137 -10.10 -0.49 2.39
C ILE A 137 -9.29 -1.16 3.50
#